data_AF-A0AAJ8N034-F1
#
_entry.id   AF-A0AAJ8N034-F1
#
_cell.length_a   1.000
_cell.length_b   1.000
_cell.length_c   1.000
_cell.angle_alpha   90.00
_cell.angle_beta   90.00
_cell.angle_gamma   90.00
#
_symmetry.space_group_name_H-M   'P 1'
#
loop_
_entity.id
_entity.type
_entity.pdbx_description
1 polymer ?
#
loop_
_entity_poly.entity_id
_entity_poly.type
_entity_poly.pdbx_seq_one_letter_code
_entity_poly.pdbx_strand_id
1 'polypeptide(L)' 'MIGALIFAITMFIGWTIFDAIKHKKIIKENVISGLAASIVAGIAWYILFVIF' A
#
# COMPACT_ATOMS: atom_id res chain seq x y z
N MET A 1 -3.28 -2.48 16.12
CA MET A 1 -2.11 -1.62 15.78
C MET A 1 -1.14 -2.29 14.81
N ILE A 2 -0.51 -3.43 15.13
CA ILE A 2 0.47 -4.06 14.22
C ILE A 2 -0.15 -4.55 12.89
N GLY A 3 -1.44 -4.93 12.92
CA GLY A 3 -2.18 -5.33 11.72
C GLY A 3 -2.33 -4.21 10.68
N ALA A 4 -2.44 -2.94 11.09
CA ALA A 4 -2.50 -1.82 10.14
C ALA A 4 -1.15 -1.60 9.43
N LEU A 5 -0.04 -1.86 10.13
CA LEU A 5 1.30 -1.82 9.56
C LEU A 5 1.48 -2.96 8.53
N ILE A 6 1.09 -4.17 8.90
CA ILE A 6 1.12 -5.33 8.00
C ILE A 6 0.26 -5.05 6.76
N PHE A 7 -0.95 -4.53 6.94
CA PHE A 7 -1.85 -4.16 5.85
C PHE A 7 -1.23 -3.13 4.90
N ALA A 8 -0.63 -2.06 5.42
CA ALA A 8 0.05 -1.05 4.62
C ALA A 8 1.21 -1.65 3.80
N ILE A 9 2.04 -2.51 4.42
CA ILE A 9 3.16 -3.18 3.74
C ILE A 9 2.64 -4.13 2.65
N THR A 10 1.60 -4.92 2.96
CA THR A 10 0.98 -5.84 1.99
C THR A 10 0.38 -5.08 0.82
N MET A 11 -0.30 -3.95 1.05
CA MET A 11 -0.82 -3.09 -0.01
C MET A 11 0.29 -2.56 -0.91
N PHE A 12 1.42 -2.15 -0.34
CA PHE A 12 2.54 -1.64 -1.11
C PHE A 12 3.19 -2.72 -1.98
N ILE A 13 3.38 -3.92 -1.42
CA ILE A 13 3.89 -5.07 -2.16
C ILE A 13 2.93 -5.44 -3.28
N GLY A 14 1.63 -5.53 -2.98
CA GLY A 14 0.59 -5.81 -3.97
C GLY A 14 0.57 -4.81 -5.12
N TRP A 15 0.71 -3.52 -4.81
CA TRP A 15 0.78 -2.46 -5.83
C TRP A 15 2.01 -2.60 -6.72
N THR A 16 3.17 -2.87 -6.12
CA THR A 16 4.43 -3.04 -6.87
C THR A 16 4.40 -4.26 -7.77
N ILE A 17 3.83 -5.38 -7.29
CA ILE A 17 3.62 -6.59 -8.10
C ILE A 17 2.64 -6.29 -9.24
N PHE A 18 1.55 -5.59 -8.96
CA PHE A 18 0.57 -5.21 -9.96
C PHE A 18 1.17 -4.32 -11.06
N ASP A 19 1.99 -3.34 -10.67
CA ASP A 19 2.71 -2.48 -11.62
C ASP A 19 3.67 -3.30 -12.50
N ALA A 20 4.46 -4.20 -11.88
CA ALA A 20 5.39 -5.06 -12.58
C ALA A 20 4.68 -5.99 -13.59
N ILE A 21 3.52 -6.55 -13.25
CA ILE A 21 2.75 -7.42 -14.15
C ILE A 21 2.09 -6.62 -15.27
N LYS A 22 1.46 -5.49 -14.93
CA LYS A 22 0.68 -4.68 -15.87
C LYS A 22 1.56 -3.97 -16.90
N HIS A 23 2.65 -3.35 -16.44
CA HIS A 23 3.52 -2.53 -17.28
C HIS A 23 4.78 -3.28 -17.74
N LYS A 24 4.99 -4.53 -17.29
CA LYS A 24 6.20 -5.35 -17.53
C LYS A 24 7.53 -4.67 -17.16
N LYS A 25 7.43 -3.56 -16.42
CA LYS A 25 8.53 -2.72 -15.94
C LYS A 25 8.06 -2.09 -14.63
N ILE A 26 9.00 -1.88 -13.72
CA ILE A 26 8.73 -1.14 -12.49
C ILE A 26 8.89 0.34 -12.81
N ILE A 27 7.78 1.08 -12.82
CA ILE A 27 7.78 2.51 -13.10
C ILE A 27 7.96 3.23 -11.77
N LYS A 28 9.07 3.97 -11.62
CA LYS A 28 9.43 4.64 -10.35
C LYS A 28 8.31 5.57 -9.85
N GLU A 29 7.66 6.29 -10.76
CA GLU A 29 6.51 7.15 -10.42
C GLU A 29 5.36 6.35 -9.84
N ASN A 30 5.06 5.19 -10.42
CA ASN A 30 3.96 4.35 -9.97
C ASN A 30 4.27 3.61 -8.66
N VAL A 31 5.55 3.33 -8.38
CA VAL A 31 6.02 2.86 -7.07
C VAL A 31 5.83 3.94 -6.00
N ILE A 32 6.17 5.20 -6.30
CA ILE A 32 5.96 6.31 -5.37
C ILE A 32 4.45 6.52 -5.12
N SER A 33 3.63 6.46 -6.18
CA SER A 33 2.17 6.49 -6.04
C SER A 33 1.64 5.32 -5.20
N GLY A 34 2.18 4.12 -5.39
CA GLY A 34 1.85 2.94 -4.59
C GLY A 34 2.23 3.11 -3.12
N LEU A 35 3.37 3.72 -2.84
CA LEU A 35 3.82 4.01 -1.47
C LEU A 35 2.87 4.99 -0.78
N ALA A 36 2.51 6.08 -1.46
CA ALA A 36 1.55 7.06 -0.96
C ALA A 36 0.17 6.42 -0.71
N ALA A 37 -0.34 5.64 -1.66
CA ALA A 37 -1.63 4.94 -1.53
C ALA A 37 -1.63 3.97 -0.34
N SER A 38 -0.52 3.25 -0.13
CA SER A 38 -0.39 2.27 0.95
C SER A 38 -0.30 2.92 2.33
N ILE A 39 0.34 4.09 2.43
CA ILE A 39 0.37 4.89 3.66
C ILE A 39 -1.05 5.38 3.99
N VAL A 40 -1.78 5.94 3.02
CA VAL A 40 -3.16 6.40 3.22
C VAL A 40 -4.06 5.23 3.63
N ALA A 41 -3.93 4.08 2.97
CA ALA A 41 -4.68 2.88 3.32
C ALA A 41 -4.35 2.38 4.74
N GLY A 42 -3.08 2.39 5.14
CA GLY A 42 -2.65 2.05 6.49
C GLY A 42 -3.20 2.99 7.57
N ILE A 43 -3.19 4.31 7.31
CA ILE A 43 -3.74 5.31 8.22
C ILE A 43 -5.26 5.15 8.34
N ALA A 44 -5.96 4.99 7.21
CA ALA A 44 -7.41 4.77 7.22
C ALA A 44 -7.77 3.49 8.00
N TRP A 45 -7.00 2.42 7.82
CA TRP A 45 -7.21 1.17 8.54
C TRP A 45 -6.91 1.31 10.03
N TYR A 46 -5.87 2.06 10.40
CA TYR A 46 -5.58 2.37 11.78
C TYR A 46 -6.72 3.15 12.45
N ILE A 47 -7.27 4.16 11.77
CA ILE A 47 -8.42 4.93 12.28
C ILE A 47 -9.63 4.01 12.48
N LEU A 48 -9.92 3.12 11.52
CA LEU A 48 -10.99 2.13 11.68
C LEU A 48 -10.77 1.24 12.92
N PHE A 49 -9.53 0.80 13.16
CA PHE A 49 -9.16 0.00 14.33
C PHE A 49 -9.27 0.75 15.67
N VAL A 50 -9.28 2.09 15.64
CA VAL A 50 -9.47 2.91 16.85
C VAL A 50 -10.97 3.13 17.12
N ILE A 51 -11.78 3.19 16.07
CA ILE A 51 -13.23 3.45 16.16
C ILE A 51 -14.03 2.17 16.45
N PHE A 52 -13.61 1.03 15.88
CA PHE A 52 -14.24 -0.28 16.02
C PHE A 52 -13.37 -1.21 16.87
#